data_AF-A0A4P5U0A3-F1
#
_entry.id   AF-A0A4P5U0A3-F1
#
_cell.length_a   1.000
_cell.length_b   1.000
_cell.length_c   1.000
_cell.angle_alpha   90.00
_cell.angle_beta   90.00
_cell.angle_gamma   90.00
#
_symmetry.space_group_name_H-M   'P 1'
#
loop_
_entity.id
_entity.type
_entity.pdbx_description
1 polymer ?
#
loop_
_entity_poly.entity_id
_entity_poly.type
_entity_poly.pdbx_seq_one_letter_code
_entity_poly.pdbx_strand_id
1 'polypeptide(L)'
;MAVSVRMDPLLEKQLTQAAKRQGVTKSQFIINAVERALGRKNPLELMMSLKVEEEQKAYGPDANPADRAAADAFEGYEQPYDTDRSRAQLLDKLKAKHGVGSDR
;
A
#
# COMPACT_ATOMS: atom_id res chain seq x y z
N MET A 1 21.20 24.19 -3.31
CA MET A 1 22.13 23.87 -4.42
C MET A 1 21.31 23.40 -5.61
N ALA A 2 21.51 23.96 -6.80
CA ALA A 2 20.74 23.59 -7.99
C ALA A 2 21.45 22.47 -8.76
N VAL A 3 20.69 21.50 -9.27
CA VAL A 3 21.20 20.37 -10.06
C VAL A 3 20.63 20.47 -11.47
N SER A 4 21.50 20.51 -12.48
CA SER A 4 21.11 20.43 -13.89
C SER A 4 21.15 18.98 -14.36
N VAL A 5 20.05 18.48 -14.94
CA VAL A 5 19.96 17.10 -15.46
C VAL A 5 19.87 17.14 -16.97
N ARG A 6 20.74 16.39 -17.67
CA ARG A 6 20.60 16.13 -19.11
C ARG A 6 19.82 14.82 -19.28
N MET A 7 18.72 14.89 -20.01
CA MET A 7 17.82 13.75 -20.23
C MET A 7 17.53 13.59 -21.73
N ASP A 8 17.26 12.35 -22.14
CA ASP A 8 16.81 12.06 -23.50
C ASP A 8 15.47 12.79 -23.78
N PRO A 9 15.26 13.37 -24.98
CA PRO A 9 14.05 14.12 -25.30
C PRO A 9 12.74 13.32 -25.13
N LEU A 10 12.79 12.00 -25.35
CA LEU A 10 11.64 11.12 -25.15
C LEU A 10 11.34 10.95 -23.66
N LEU A 11 12.39 10.80 -22.83
CA LEU A 11 12.26 10.71 -21.39
C LEU A 11 11.69 12.01 -20.78
N GLU A 12 12.11 13.18 -21.27
CA GLU A 12 11.57 14.45 -20.80
C GLU A 12 10.04 14.57 -21.06
N LYS A 13 9.59 14.11 -22.23
CA LYS A 13 8.15 14.08 -22.56
C LYS A 13 7.39 13.16 -21.63
N GLN A 14 7.91 11.96 -21.37
CA GLN A 14 7.30 11.01 -20.44
C GLN A 14 7.22 11.58 -19.02
N LEU A 15 8.29 12.21 -18.55
CA LEU A 15 8.35 12.87 -17.25
C LEU A 15 7.31 13.99 -17.15
N THR A 16 7.19 14.81 -18.19
CA THR A 16 6.20 15.90 -18.22
C THR A 16 4.77 15.37 -18.15
N GLN A 17 4.46 14.29 -18.88
CA GLN A 17 3.15 13.64 -18.81
C GLN A 17 2.88 13.01 -17.43
N ALA A 18 3.88 12.32 -16.85
CA ALA A 18 3.76 11.69 -15.54
C ALA A 18 3.52 12.72 -14.43
N ALA A 19 4.28 13.83 -14.45
CA ALA A 19 4.09 14.95 -13.53
C ALA A 19 2.68 15.56 -13.67
N LYS A 20 2.22 15.77 -14.91
CA LYS A 20 0.87 16.27 -15.19
C LYS A 20 -0.24 15.34 -14.66
N ARG A 21 -0.09 14.03 -14.82
CA ARG A 21 -1.05 13.03 -14.30
C ARG A 21 -1.17 13.07 -12.77
N GLN A 22 -0.07 13.40 -12.09
CA GLN A 22 -0.04 13.52 -10.63
C GLN A 22 -0.35 14.94 -10.14
N GLY A 23 -0.58 15.90 -11.03
CA GLY A 23 -0.82 17.30 -10.67
C GLY A 23 0.40 18.01 -10.05
N VAL A 24 1.61 17.49 -10.28
CA VAL A 24 2.86 18.03 -9.70
C VAL A 24 3.76 18.65 -10.78
N THR A 25 4.72 19.47 -10.36
CA THR A 25 5.73 20.05 -11.26
C THR A 25 6.78 19.01 -11.66
N LYS A 26 7.49 19.27 -12.77
CA LYS A 26 8.60 18.42 -13.22
C LYS A 26 9.67 18.23 -12.13
N SER A 27 10.04 19.31 -11.45
CA SER A 27 11.04 19.26 -10.37
C SER A 27 10.56 18.43 -9.19
N GLN A 28 9.29 18.60 -8.77
CA GLN A 28 8.73 17.84 -7.65
C GLN A 28 8.64 16.34 -7.96
N PHE A 29 8.30 16.00 -9.20
CA PHE A 29 8.30 14.62 -9.66
C PHE A 29 9.70 13.97 -9.57
N ILE A 30 10.74 14.68 -10.00
CA ILE A 30 12.14 14.21 -9.91
C ILE A 30 12.55 14.03 -8.45
N ILE A 31 12.24 14.99 -7.58
CA ILE A 31 12.54 14.90 -6.15
C ILE A 31 11.89 13.65 -5.55
N ASN A 32 10.59 13.45 -5.79
CA ASN A 32 9.88 12.28 -5.29
C ASN A 32 10.47 10.95 -5.81
N ALA A 33 10.87 10.91 -7.08
CA ALA A 33 11.50 9.73 -7.67
C ALA A 33 12.87 9.44 -7.04
N VAL A 34 13.68 10.47 -6.77
CA VAL A 34 14.98 10.34 -6.11
C VAL A 34 14.80 9.92 -4.65
N GLU A 35 13.89 10.54 -3.91
CA GLU A 35 13.56 10.14 -2.54
C GLU A 35 13.19 8.66 -2.48
N ARG A 36 12.29 8.23 -3.37
CA ARG A 36 11.87 6.84 -3.49
C ARG A 36 13.02 5.90 -3.84
N ALA A 37 13.90 6.30 -4.75
CA ALA A 37 15.09 5.52 -5.14
C ALA A 37 16.11 5.40 -3.99
N LEU A 38 16.20 6.42 -3.13
CA LEU A 38 17.03 6.42 -1.92
C LEU A 38 16.36 5.71 -0.73
N GLY A 39 15.22 5.04 -0.94
CA GLY A 39 14.47 4.34 0.10
C GLY A 39 13.70 5.26 1.05
N ARG A 40 13.71 6.58 0.82
CA ARG A 40 12.85 7.51 1.55
C ARG A 40 11.44 7.43 0.95
N LYS A 41 10.41 7.23 1.80
CA LYS A 41 9.02 6.91 1.38
C LYS A 41 8.87 5.50 0.79
N ASN A 42 9.43 4.48 1.47
CA ASN A 42 9.10 3.10 1.17
C ASN A 42 7.58 2.87 1.37
N PRO A 43 6.81 2.53 0.33
CA PRO A 43 5.36 2.36 0.45
C PRO A 43 4.97 1.28 1.46
N LEU A 44 5.81 0.24 1.59
CA LEU A 44 5.59 -0.84 2.55
C LEU A 44 5.73 -0.31 3.97
N GLU A 45 6.79 0.44 4.26
CA GLU A 45 7.02 1.01 5.60
C GLU A 45 5.92 2.00 5.96
N LEU A 46 5.49 2.84 5.01
CA LEU A 46 4.38 3.77 5.23
C LEU A 46 3.06 3.02 5.50
N MET A 47 2.79 1.94 4.76
CA MET A 47 1.62 1.11 5.02
C MET A 47 1.69 0.45 6.40
N MET A 48 2.87 -0.05 6.79
CA MET A 48 3.05 -0.64 8.12
C MET A 48 2.88 0.40 9.23
N SER A 49 3.40 1.62 9.07
CA SER A 49 3.22 2.68 10.07
C SER A 49 1.76 3.09 10.19
N LEU A 50 1.06 3.26 9.07
CA LEU A 50 -0.37 3.60 9.08
C LEU A 50 -1.21 2.50 9.74
N LYS A 51 -0.92 1.22 9.48
CA LYS A 51 -1.62 0.12 10.16
C LYS A 51 -1.44 0.17 11.68
N VAL A 52 -0.21 0.42 12.14
CA VAL A 52 0.07 0.54 13.57
C VAL A 52 -0.67 1.74 14.17
N GLU A 53 -0.70 2.88 13.48
CA GLU A 53 -1.45 4.07 13.92
C GLU A 53 -2.96 3.80 14.00
N GLU A 54 -3.54 3.14 13.00
CA GLU A 54 -4.96 2.78 12.99
C GLU A 54 -5.30 1.78 14.10
N GLU A 55 -4.49 0.74 14.30
CA GLU A 55 -4.65 -0.23 15.39
C GLU A 55 -4.55 0.46 16.76
N GLN A 56 -3.60 1.38 16.94
CA GLN A 56 -3.48 2.17 18.16
C GLN A 56 -4.69 3.09 18.38
N LYS A 57 -5.25 3.66 17.31
CA LYS A 57 -6.44 4.51 17.41
C LYS A 57 -7.69 3.72 17.79
N ALA A 58 -7.82 2.49 17.29
CA ALA A 58 -8.96 1.62 17.58
C ALA A 58 -8.83 0.92 18.95
N TYR A 59 -7.65 0.38 19.28
CA TYR A 59 -7.44 -0.52 20.42
C TYR A 59 -6.36 -0.06 21.40
N GLY A 60 -5.71 1.07 21.17
CA GLY A 60 -4.68 1.60 22.07
C GLY A 60 -5.22 2.08 23.42
N PRO A 61 -4.33 2.36 24.39
CA PRO A 61 -4.71 2.78 25.73
C PRO A 61 -5.50 4.10 25.74
N ASP A 62 -5.19 5.00 24.79
CA ASP A 62 -5.82 6.32 24.63
C ASP A 62 -6.90 6.34 23.52
N ALA A 63 -7.34 5.16 23.05
CA ALA A 63 -8.34 5.06 22.00
C ALA A 63 -9.66 5.74 22.40
N ASN A 64 -10.24 6.51 21.49
CA ASN A 64 -11.55 7.12 21.69
C ASN A 64 -12.63 6.02 21.80
N PRO A 65 -13.51 6.07 22.82
CA PRO A 65 -14.61 5.09 22.97
C PRO A 65 -15.47 4.91 21.72
N ALA A 66 -15.65 5.96 20.92
CA ALA A 66 -16.40 5.89 19.66
C ALA A 66 -15.67 5.08 18.57
N ASP A 67 -14.34 5.22 18.47
CA ASP A 67 -13.52 4.47 17.52
C ASP A 67 -13.44 2.99 17.91
N ARG A 68 -13.35 2.70 19.22
CA ARG A 68 -13.36 1.33 19.75
C ARG A 68 -14.71 0.64 19.53
N ALA A 69 -15.83 1.32 19.81
CA ALA A 69 -17.17 0.79 19.56
C ALA A 69 -17.45 0.55 18.06
N ALA A 70 -16.90 1.39 17.18
CA ALA A 70 -16.98 1.16 15.74
C ALA A 70 -16.19 -0.10 15.35
N ALA A 71 -14.98 -0.28 15.88
CA ALA A 71 -14.16 -1.47 15.61
C ALA A 71 -14.85 -2.76 16.10
N ASP A 72 -15.41 -2.74 17.32
CA ASP A 72 -16.16 -3.85 17.90
C ASP A 72 -17.41 -4.19 17.08
N ALA A 73 -18.08 -3.20 16.47
CA ALA A 73 -19.25 -3.43 15.62
C ALA A 73 -18.94 -4.21 14.32
N PHE A 74 -17.67 -4.22 13.90
CA PHE A 74 -17.19 -5.02 12.77
C PHE A 74 -16.46 -6.30 13.20
N GLU A 75 -16.29 -6.53 14.51
CA GLU A 75 -15.68 -7.76 15.03
C GLU A 75 -16.58 -8.97 14.71
N GLY A 76 -16.02 -9.94 13.97
CA GLY A 76 -16.77 -11.11 13.50
C GLY A 76 -17.69 -10.87 12.29
N TYR A 77 -17.69 -9.67 11.70
CA TYR A 77 -18.43 -9.39 10.48
C TYR A 77 -17.65 -9.93 9.26
N GLU A 78 -18.01 -11.12 8.77
CA GLU A 78 -17.48 -11.63 7.50
C GLU A 78 -17.93 -10.71 6.36
N GLN A 79 -16.98 -10.11 5.65
CA GLN A 79 -17.31 -9.35 4.45
C GLN A 79 -17.79 -10.33 3.36
N PRO A 80 -18.74 -9.94 2.48
CA PRO A 80 -19.35 -10.84 1.49
C PRO A 80 -18.36 -11.58 0.56
N TYR A 81 -17.12 -11.12 0.49
CA TYR A 81 -16.05 -11.65 -0.37
C TYR A 81 -14.96 -12.40 0.42
N ASP A 82 -14.95 -12.29 1.74
CA ASP A 82 -13.96 -12.88 2.65
C ASP A 82 -14.67 -13.81 3.64
N THR A 83 -15.36 -14.79 3.07
CA THR A 83 -16.00 -15.88 3.83
C THR A 83 -15.01 -17.03 3.97
N ASP A 84 -15.17 -17.83 5.02
CA ASP A 84 -14.39 -19.07 5.16
C ASP A 84 -14.42 -19.95 3.89
N ARG A 85 -15.55 -19.95 3.18
CA ARG A 85 -15.70 -20.67 1.92
C ARG A 85 -14.88 -20.08 0.78
N SER A 86 -14.83 -18.76 0.63
CA SER A 86 -14.01 -18.11 -0.41
C SER A 86 -12.52 -18.29 -0.10
N ARG A 87 -12.13 -18.21 1.18
CA ARG A 87 -10.77 -18.49 1.64
C ARG A 87 -10.33 -19.92 1.32
N ALA A 88 -11.17 -20.92 1.61
CA ALA A 88 -10.89 -22.33 1.28
C ALA A 88 -10.68 -22.52 -0.24
N GLN A 89 -11.55 -21.94 -1.07
CA GLN A 89 -11.42 -22.01 -2.53
C GLN A 89 -10.13 -21.37 -3.06
N LEU A 90 -9.68 -20.25 -2.46
CA LEU A 90 -8.43 -19.60 -2.84
C LEU A 90 -7.21 -20.45 -2.45
N LEU A 91 -7.24 -21.04 -1.26
CA LEU A 91 -6.17 -21.94 -0.80
C LEU A 91 -6.05 -23.18 -1.69
N ASP A 92 -7.16 -23.77 -2.11
CA ASP A 92 -7.14 -24.92 -3.03
C ASP A 92 -6.57 -24.55 -4.40
N LYS A 93 -6.96 -23.38 -4.94
CA LYS A 93 -6.38 -22.87 -6.20
C LYS A 93 -4.88 -22.62 -6.08
N LEU A 94 -4.42 -22.08 -4.95
CA LEU A 94 -3.00 -21.84 -4.70
C LEU A 94 -2.22 -23.15 -4.57
N LYS A 95 -2.75 -24.14 -3.83
CA LYS A 95 -2.15 -25.48 -3.72
C LYS A 95 -2.05 -26.15 -5.09
N ALA A 96 -3.11 -26.08 -5.90
CA ALA A 96 -3.11 -26.61 -7.27
C ALA A 96 -2.09 -25.90 -8.18
N LYS A 97 -1.94 -24.57 -8.06
CA LYS A 97 -1.00 -23.79 -8.86
C LYS A 97 0.46 -23.99 -8.47
N HIS A 98 0.73 -24.23 -7.18
CA HIS A 98 2.08 -24.30 -6.63
C HIS A 98 2.53 -25.72 -6.26
N GLY A 99 1.69 -26.73 -6.49
CA GLY A 99 2.03 -28.14 -6.26
C GLY A 99 2.24 -28.53 -4.79
N VAL A 100 1.70 -27.75 -3.84
CA VAL A 100 1.89 -27.97 -2.38
C VAL A 100 0.82 -28.91 -1.80
N GLY A 101 0.20 -29.75 -2.63
CA GLY A 101 -0.68 -30.83 -2.17
C GLY A 101 0.19 -31.96 -1.64
N SER A 102 0.00 -32.35 -0.39
CA SER A 102 0.76 -33.41 0.28
C SER A 102 0.73 -34.73 -0.51
N ASP A 103 1.90 -35.17 -0.95
CA ASP A 103 2.17 -36.56 -1.29
C ASP A 103 2.36 -37.34 0.03
N ARG A 104 1.25 -37.84 0.59
CA ARG A 104 1.19 -38.91 1.61
C ARG A 104 -0.17 -39.58 1.58
#